data_AF-A0A2J8SXV5-F1
#
_entry.id   AF-A0A2J8SXV5-F1
#
_cell.length_a   1.000
_cell.length_b   1.000
_cell.length_c   1.000
_cell.angle_alpha   90.00
_cell.angle_beta   90.00
_cell.angle_gamma   90.00
#
_symmetry.space_group_name_H-M   'P 1'
#
loop_
_entity.id
_entity.type
_entity.pdbx_description
1 polymer ?
#
loop_
_entity_poly.entity_id
_entity_poly.type
_entity_poly.pdbx_seq_one_letter_code
_entity_poly.pdbx_strand_id
1 'polypeptide(L)'
;MDAFTGSGLKRKFDDVDVGSSVSNSDDEISSSDSADSCDSLNPPTTASFTPTSILKRQKQLRRKNVRFDQVTVYYFARRQGFTSVPSQGGSSLGMAQRHNSVRSYTLCEFAQEQ
;
A
#
# COMPACT_ATOMS: atom_id res chain seq x y z
N MET A 1 -43.93 46.27 6.94
CA MET A 1 -42.58 45.91 7.40
C MET A 1 -42.77 44.65 8.19
N ASP A 2 -42.46 43.48 7.64
CA ASP A 2 -42.54 42.24 8.40
C ASP A 2 -41.38 41.34 8.02
N ALA A 3 -40.67 40.90 9.05
CA ALA A 3 -39.30 40.43 9.04
C ALA A 3 -39.19 38.91 8.84
N PHE A 4 -38.00 38.53 8.37
CA PHE A 4 -37.34 37.23 8.29
C PHE A 4 -37.88 36.10 9.19
N THR A 5 -37.78 34.86 8.71
CA THR A 5 -36.78 33.89 9.26
C THR A 5 -36.75 32.62 8.42
N GLY A 6 -35.57 32.30 7.88
CA GLY A 6 -35.33 31.07 7.13
C GLY A 6 -35.29 29.85 8.05
N SER A 7 -36.04 28.81 7.67
CA SER A 7 -35.96 27.49 8.31
C SER A 7 -34.91 26.63 7.59
N GLY A 8 -33.64 26.89 7.90
CA GLY A 8 -32.57 25.93 7.61
C GLY A 8 -32.77 24.70 8.49
N LEU A 9 -33.08 23.54 7.88
CA LEU A 9 -33.10 22.26 8.58
C LEU A 9 -31.67 21.87 8.99
N LYS A 10 -31.20 22.39 10.13
CA LYS A 10 -29.97 21.94 10.78
C LYS A 10 -30.23 20.55 11.39
N ARG A 11 -29.66 19.52 10.76
CA ARG A 11 -29.52 18.21 11.39
C ARG A 11 -28.71 18.38 12.68
N LYS A 12 -29.30 18.04 13.83
CA LYS A 12 -28.56 17.88 15.09
C LYS A 12 -27.74 16.60 15.00
N PHE A 13 -26.43 16.72 15.20
CA PHE A 13 -25.52 15.59 15.43
C PHE A 13 -25.39 15.44 16.95
N ASP A 14 -25.62 14.23 17.45
CA ASP A 14 -25.36 13.85 18.84
C ASP A 14 -23.85 13.62 18.99
N ASP A 15 -23.24 14.30 19.96
CA ASP A 15 -21.82 14.17 20.30
C ASP A 15 -21.63 12.88 21.10
N VAL A 16 -20.83 11.94 20.59
CA VAL A 16 -20.45 10.71 21.31
C VAL A 16 -19.00 10.86 21.74
N ASP A 17 -18.80 11.14 23.02
CA ASP A 17 -17.52 11.13 23.70
C ASP A 17 -16.91 9.72 23.64
N VAL A 18 -15.86 9.55 22.83
CA VAL A 18 -14.95 8.41 22.88
C VAL A 18 -13.57 8.95 23.20
N GLY A 19 -13.27 9.00 24.50
CA GLY A 19 -11.91 9.10 24.96
C GLY A 19 -11.13 7.82 24.63
N SER A 20 -10.03 7.96 23.89
CA SER A 20 -8.79 7.24 24.19
C SER A 20 -7.60 7.81 23.40
N SER A 21 -6.52 8.05 24.14
CA SER A 21 -5.27 8.69 23.75
C SER A 21 -4.39 7.82 22.84
N VAL A 22 -3.75 8.42 21.84
CA VAL A 22 -2.62 7.83 21.08
C VAL A 22 -1.86 8.97 20.39
N SER A 23 -0.90 9.59 21.10
CA SER A 23 0.56 9.33 21.04
C SER A 23 1.23 9.91 19.79
N ASN A 24 1.81 11.11 19.94
CA ASN A 24 2.77 11.69 18.99
C ASN A 24 4.14 11.01 19.24
N SER A 25 4.76 10.37 18.25
CA SER A 25 6.20 10.10 18.28
C SER A 25 6.85 10.68 17.02
N ASP A 26 7.81 11.57 17.28
CA ASP A 26 8.65 12.26 16.30
C ASP A 26 10.04 11.65 16.51
N ASP A 27 10.44 10.74 15.63
CA ASP A 27 11.69 9.99 15.77
C ASP A 27 12.71 10.51 14.73
N GLU A 28 13.42 11.57 15.13
CA GLU A 28 14.58 12.16 14.45
C GLU A 28 15.75 11.15 14.44
N ILE A 29 16.02 10.52 13.30
CA ILE A 29 17.13 9.56 13.20
C ILE A 29 18.48 10.26 13.03
N SER A 30 19.23 10.34 14.14
CA SER A 30 20.62 10.80 14.19
C SER A 30 21.55 9.87 13.40
N SER A 31 22.28 10.41 12.42
CA SER A 31 23.31 9.67 11.69
C SER A 31 24.63 9.71 12.48
N SER A 32 25.02 8.59 13.09
CA SER A 32 26.36 8.41 13.65
C SER A 32 27.30 7.82 12.60
N ASP A 33 28.33 8.58 12.25
CA ASP A 33 29.51 8.15 11.50
C ASP A 33 30.56 7.60 12.46
N SER A 34 31.15 6.45 12.15
CA SER A 34 32.28 5.91 12.90
C SER A 34 33.21 5.21 11.93
N ALA A 35 34.24 5.93 11.52
CA ALA A 35 35.42 5.36 10.90
C ALA A 35 36.22 4.61 11.97
N ASP A 36 36.58 3.36 11.71
CA ASP A 36 37.66 2.71 12.45
C ASP A 36 38.63 2.02 11.49
N SER A 37 39.91 2.31 11.71
CA SER A 37 41.04 1.89 10.90
C SER A 37 41.69 0.68 11.54
N CYS A 38 42.05 -0.32 10.74
CA CYS A 38 42.85 -1.44 11.21
C CYS A 38 43.97 -1.73 10.22
N ASP A 39 45.15 -1.23 10.60
CA ASP A 39 46.48 -1.56 10.11
C ASP A 39 46.82 -3.02 10.42
N SER A 40 47.43 -3.74 9.47
CA SER A 40 48.39 -4.82 9.75
C SER A 40 49.02 -5.37 8.46
N LEU A 41 50.34 -5.21 8.37
CA LEU A 41 51.20 -5.74 7.33
C LEU A 41 51.48 -7.26 7.54
N ASN A 42 50.94 -8.08 6.61
CA ASN A 42 51.50 -9.28 5.93
C ASN A 42 51.98 -10.56 6.69
N PRO A 43 51.79 -11.77 6.11
CA PRO A 43 52.95 -12.59 5.72
C PRO A 43 52.84 -13.34 4.35
N PRO A 44 53.96 -13.67 3.68
CA PRO A 44 53.97 -14.21 2.32
C PRO A 44 53.68 -15.70 2.31
N THR A 45 52.56 -16.10 1.68
CA THR A 45 52.25 -17.52 1.46
C THR A 45 52.23 -17.80 -0.03
N THR A 46 53.11 -18.69 -0.46
CA THR A 46 53.20 -19.26 -1.82
C THR A 46 51.95 -20.06 -2.14
N ALA A 47 50.90 -19.36 -2.55
CA ALA A 47 49.83 -19.88 -3.36
C ALA A 47 49.60 -18.83 -4.43
N SER A 48 49.60 -19.24 -5.69
CA SER A 48 49.16 -18.40 -6.80
C SER A 48 47.66 -18.13 -6.65
N PHE A 49 47.32 -17.29 -5.68
CA PHE A 49 46.09 -16.55 -5.60
C PHE A 49 46.16 -15.56 -6.75
N THR A 50 45.63 -15.93 -7.90
CA THR A 50 45.17 -14.90 -8.82
C THR A 50 43.98 -14.24 -8.13
N PRO A 51 44.09 -13.00 -7.63
CA PRO A 51 42.93 -12.33 -7.07
C PRO A 51 41.92 -12.21 -8.20
N THR A 52 40.76 -12.85 -8.06
CA THR A 52 39.66 -12.60 -8.99
C THR A 52 39.39 -11.10 -8.88
N SER A 53 39.73 -10.35 -9.93
CA SER A 53 39.55 -8.90 -9.95
C SER A 53 38.14 -8.55 -9.45
N ILE A 54 38.07 -7.72 -8.42
CA ILE A 54 36.81 -7.19 -7.87
C ILE A 54 36.03 -6.44 -8.97
N LEU A 55 36.75 -5.94 -9.99
CA LEU A 55 36.19 -5.30 -11.17
C LEU A 55 35.52 -6.29 -12.15
N LYS A 56 35.69 -7.61 -12.01
CA LYS A 56 35.18 -8.64 -12.94
C LYS A 56 34.16 -9.63 -12.36
N ARG A 57 33.64 -9.39 -11.16
CA ARG A 57 32.41 -10.05 -10.71
C ARG A 57 31.36 -9.02 -10.34
N GLN A 58 30.85 -8.33 -11.36
CA GLN A 58 29.48 -7.86 -11.31
C GLN A 58 28.57 -9.10 -11.28
N LYS A 59 28.41 -9.69 -10.09
CA LYS A 59 27.42 -10.74 -9.85
C LYS A 59 26.10 -10.11 -10.22
N GLN A 60 25.54 -10.48 -11.38
CA GLN A 60 24.24 -9.97 -11.81
C GLN A 60 23.27 -10.18 -10.65
N LEU A 61 22.91 -9.09 -9.99
CA LEU A 61 22.00 -9.12 -8.85
C LEU A 61 20.70 -9.68 -9.40
N ARG A 62 20.41 -10.95 -9.07
CA ARG A 62 19.21 -11.63 -9.56
C ARG A 62 18.02 -10.80 -9.08
N ARG A 63 17.40 -10.10 -10.04
CA ARG A 63 16.22 -9.29 -9.78
C ARG A 63 15.13 -10.22 -9.28
N LYS A 64 14.69 -10.01 -8.04
CA LYS A 64 13.52 -10.68 -7.48
C LYS A 64 12.31 -9.96 -8.06
N ASN A 65 11.45 -10.69 -8.77
CA ASN A 65 10.18 -10.17 -9.24
C ASN A 65 9.04 -11.02 -8.69
N VAL A 66 7.88 -10.40 -8.52
CA VAL A 66 6.63 -11.07 -8.20
C VAL A 66 5.85 -11.20 -9.50
N ARG A 67 5.36 -12.40 -9.79
CA ARG A 67 4.47 -12.66 -10.92
C ARG A 67 3.13 -13.09 -10.36
N PHE A 68 2.08 -12.44 -10.84
CA PHE A 68 0.71 -12.89 -10.61
C PHE A 68 0.38 -13.96 -11.66
N ASP A 69 -0.39 -14.96 -11.26
CA ASP A 69 -0.74 -16.12 -12.10
C ASP A 69 -2.24 -16.12 -12.41
N GLN A 70 -3.05 -16.12 -11.35
CA GLN A 70 -4.51 -16.26 -11.45
C GLN A 70 -5.26 -15.05 -10.92
N VAL A 71 -6.42 -14.80 -11.51
CA VAL A 71 -7.40 -13.79 -11.10
C VAL A 71 -8.66 -14.53 -10.69
N THR A 72 -9.19 -14.27 -9.48
CA THR A 72 -10.49 -14.82 -9.06
C THR A 72 -11.48 -13.68 -8.86
N VAL A 73 -12.55 -13.69 -9.65
CA VAL A 73 -13.60 -12.68 -9.67
C VAL A 73 -14.81 -13.21 -8.91
N TYR A 74 -15.29 -12.43 -7.95
CA TYR A 74 -16.52 -12.72 -7.20
C TYR A 74 -17.60 -11.73 -7.62
N TYR A 75 -18.73 -12.24 -8.13
CA TYR A 75 -19.85 -11.41 -8.57
C TYR A 75 -20.89 -11.31 -7.47
N PHE A 76 -21.30 -10.08 -7.16
CA PHE A 76 -22.31 -9.81 -6.13
C PHE A 76 -23.47 -9.04 -6.75
N ALA A 77 -24.69 -9.34 -6.30
CA ALA A 77 -25.85 -8.54 -6.68
C ALA A 77 -25.70 -7.11 -6.11
N ARG A 78 -26.04 -6.11 -6.91
CA ARG A 78 -26.03 -4.72 -6.46
C ARG A 78 -27.10 -4.52 -5.38
N ARG A 79 -26.71 -3.92 -4.24
CA ARG A 79 -27.64 -3.38 -3.25
C ARG A 79 -27.80 -1.89 -3.49
N GLN A 80 -28.99 -1.47 -3.91
CA GLN A 80 -29.32 -0.08 -4.12
C GLN A 80 -29.41 0.61 -2.76
N GLY A 81 -28.42 1.45 -2.46
CA GLY A 81 -28.19 1.97 -1.11
C GLY A 81 -28.30 3.48 -0.98
N PHE A 82 -27.66 4.25 -1.87
CA PHE A 82 -27.75 5.72 -1.80
C PHE A 82 -27.65 6.34 -3.19
N THR A 83 -28.72 7.05 -3.57
CA THR A 83 -28.77 8.01 -4.68
C THR A 83 -28.08 9.33 -4.32
N SER A 84 -27.48 9.45 -3.14
CA SER A 84 -26.67 10.62 -2.81
C SER A 84 -25.36 10.52 -3.56
N VAL A 85 -25.26 11.24 -4.66
CA VAL A 85 -23.98 11.61 -5.28
C VAL A 85 -23.28 12.55 -4.28
N PRO A 86 -22.12 12.19 -3.70
CA PRO A 86 -21.31 13.14 -2.96
C PRO A 86 -20.99 14.35 -3.84
N SER A 87 -20.94 15.56 -3.26
CA SER A 87 -20.52 16.77 -4.00
C SER A 87 -19.08 16.65 -4.55
N GLN A 88 -18.24 15.85 -3.91
CA GLN A 88 -16.94 15.37 -4.35
C GLN A 88 -16.82 13.89 -3.93
N GLY A 89 -16.92 12.97 -4.88
CA GLY A 89 -16.93 11.52 -4.64
C GLY A 89 -18.06 10.84 -5.41
N GLY A 90 -17.83 9.61 -5.87
CA GLY A 90 -18.78 8.86 -6.69
C GLY A 90 -19.93 8.24 -5.89
N SER A 91 -20.88 7.63 -6.60
CA SER A 91 -21.93 6.81 -5.98
C SER A 91 -21.29 5.64 -5.21
N SER A 92 -21.62 5.48 -3.93
CA SER A 92 -21.25 4.27 -3.19
C SER A 92 -22.05 3.08 -3.74
N LEU A 93 -21.34 2.16 -4.40
CA LEU A 93 -21.94 0.97 -4.98
C LEU A 93 -22.11 -0.09 -3.88
N GLY A 94 -23.32 -0.21 -3.32
CA GLY A 94 -23.64 -1.26 -2.36
C GLY A 94 -23.61 -2.65 -3.01
N MET A 95 -22.99 -3.62 -2.34
CA MET A 95 -22.92 -5.03 -2.78
C MET A 95 -23.68 -5.95 -1.82
N ALA A 96 -24.19 -7.06 -2.34
CA ALA A 96 -24.79 -8.12 -1.55
C ALA A 96 -23.79 -8.71 -0.54
N GLN A 97 -24.27 -9.23 0.58
CA GLN A 97 -23.41 -9.90 1.56
C GLN A 97 -22.81 -11.21 1.01
N ARG A 98 -23.48 -11.84 0.05
CA ARG A 98 -23.06 -13.10 -0.59
C ARG A 98 -22.89 -12.91 -2.08
N HIS A 99 -21.87 -13.55 -2.65
CA HIS A 99 -21.66 -13.61 -4.09
C HIS A 99 -22.66 -14.59 -4.73
N ASN A 100 -23.04 -14.35 -5.98
CA ASN A 100 -23.88 -15.25 -6.77
C ASN A 100 -23.04 -16.21 -7.65
N SER A 101 -21.82 -15.82 -7.98
CA SER A 101 -20.92 -16.63 -8.81
C SER A 101 -19.46 -16.24 -8.56
N VAL A 102 -18.57 -17.17 -8.86
CA VAL A 102 -17.12 -17.02 -8.77
C VAL A 102 -16.52 -17.55 -10.05
N ARG A 103 -15.54 -16.83 -10.60
CA ARG A 103 -14.81 -17.28 -11.78
C ARG A 103 -13.31 -17.09 -11.58
N SER A 104 -12.53 -18.02 -12.09
CA SER A 104 -11.08 -17.98 -12.03
C SER A 104 -10.52 -17.92 -13.44
N TYR A 105 -9.56 -17.04 -13.64
CA TYR A 105 -8.99 -16.70 -14.94
C TYR A 105 -7.47 -16.68 -14.85
N THR A 106 -6.82 -16.86 -16.00
CA THR A 106 -5.44 -16.40 -16.15
C THR A 106 -5.38 -14.88 -16.32
N LEU A 107 -4.22 -14.27 -16.09
CA LEU A 107 -4.05 -12.83 -16.38
C LEU A 107 -4.37 -12.47 -17.85
N CYS A 108 -4.00 -13.33 -18.79
CA CYS A 108 -4.22 -13.10 -20.23
C CYS A 108 -5.71 -13.17 -20.60
N GLU A 109 -6.44 -14.08 -19.97
CA GLU A 109 -7.87 -14.27 -20.19
C GLU A 109 -8.67 -13.10 -19.60
N PHE A 110 -8.34 -12.69 -18.37
CA PHE A 110 -9.02 -11.57 -17.71
C PHE A 110 -8.81 -10.24 -18.44
N ALA A 111 -7.64 -10.03 -19.07
CA ALA A 111 -7.36 -8.83 -19.84
C ALA A 111 -8.31 -8.62 -21.05
N GLN A 112 -9.03 -9.65 -21.47
CA GLN A 112 -9.98 -9.60 -22.60
C GLN A 112 -11.44 -9.41 -22.15
N GLU A 113 -11.74 -9.42 -20.84
CA GLU A 113 -13.11 -9.33 -20.31
C GLU A 113 -13.69 -7.90 -20.24
N GLN A 114 -12.95 -6.85 -20.63
CA GLN A 114 -13.34 -5.43 -20.49
C GLN A 114 -13.43 -4.68 -21.82
#